data_AF-A0A5C7A1A1-F1
#
_entry.id   AF-A0A5C7A1A1-F1
#
_cell.length_a   1.000
_cell.length_b   1.000
_cell.length_c   1.000
_cell.angle_alpha   90.00
_cell.angle_beta   90.00
_cell.angle_gamma   90.00
#
_symmetry.space_group_name_H-M   'P 1'
#
loop_
_entity.id
_entity.type
_entity.pdbx_description
1 polymer ?
#
loop_
_entity_poly.entity_id
_entity_poly.type
_entity_poly.pdbx_seq_one_letter_code
_entity_poly.pdbx_strand_id
1 'polypeptide(L)'
;MTALTNINLTNINLTKINISNIKNTGIQRGNNNNECNIKHIKGACISHASRGFTLIELMIVVAVIGILATVAYPNYQRYIVKSKRTDMMSEMHNIASEIQSRKLAQGKYSNELATGLAGDYPRQGSLYTVTITPAPLTAKWKITATPKAGLQMVADGALSLDYQGIKCRATLCGSSNEWNQ
;
A
#
# COMPACT_ATOMS: atom_id res chain seq x y z
N MET A 1 -17.31 4.92 -40.49
CA MET A 1 -15.96 4.42 -40.87
C MET A 1 -15.05 4.63 -39.67
N THR A 2 -14.93 3.66 -38.75
CA THR A 2 -13.92 2.56 -38.76
C THR A 2 -12.50 3.14 -38.69
N ALA A 3 -11.60 2.87 -37.73
CA ALA A 3 -11.40 1.83 -36.73
C ALA A 3 -10.46 2.43 -35.62
N LEU A 4 -10.50 2.07 -34.32
CA LEU A 4 -9.85 0.90 -33.69
C LEU A 4 -8.45 0.63 -34.31
N THR A 5 -7.32 0.54 -33.58
CA THR A 5 -7.09 -0.19 -32.32
C THR A 5 -5.64 0.05 -31.86
N ASN A 6 -5.45 0.08 -30.54
CA ASN A 6 -4.45 -0.68 -29.78
C ASN A 6 -3.16 -1.08 -30.50
N ILE A 7 -2.05 -0.46 -30.09
CA ILE A 7 -0.73 -1.09 -30.21
C ILE A 7 -0.68 -2.23 -29.19
N ASN A 8 -0.89 -3.44 -29.68
CA ASN A 8 -0.79 -4.68 -28.92
C ASN A 8 0.70 -5.04 -28.74
N LEU A 9 1.24 -4.90 -27.53
CA LEU A 9 2.65 -5.16 -27.19
C LEU A 9 3.00 -6.66 -27.06
N THR A 10 2.20 -7.58 -27.60
CA THR A 10 2.39 -9.02 -27.39
C THR A 10 3.34 -9.72 -28.36
N ASN A 11 4.05 -9.00 -29.25
CA ASN A 11 4.97 -9.63 -30.22
C ASN A 11 6.32 -8.91 -30.37
N ILE A 12 6.97 -8.55 -29.26
CA ILE A 12 8.42 -8.32 -29.29
C ILE A 12 9.08 -9.70 -29.27
N ASN A 13 9.32 -10.26 -30.45
CA ASN A 13 10.09 -11.48 -30.61
C ASN A 13 11.57 -11.17 -30.28
N LEU A 14 11.97 -11.46 -29.04
CA LEU A 14 13.30 -11.19 -28.49
C LEU A 14 14.45 -11.98 -29.18
N THR A 15 14.16 -12.78 -30.20
CA THR A 15 15.18 -13.55 -30.94
C THR A 15 15.89 -12.77 -32.04
N LYS A 16 15.51 -11.50 -32.30
CA LYS A 16 16.18 -10.61 -33.28
C LYS A 16 17.01 -9.49 -32.67
N ILE A 17 17.34 -9.55 -31.38
CA ILE A 17 18.44 -8.73 -30.89
C ILE A 17 19.72 -9.46 -31.28
N ASN A 18 20.23 -9.13 -32.47
CA ASN A 18 21.53 -9.61 -32.92
C ASN A 18 22.62 -8.87 -32.14
N ILE A 19 23.07 -9.49 -31.04
CA ILE A 19 24.09 -8.95 -30.12
C ILE A 19 25.49 -8.87 -30.79
N SER A 20 25.67 -9.38 -32.02
CA SER A 20 26.97 -9.42 -32.71
C SER A 20 27.58 -8.05 -33.05
N ASN A 21 26.81 -6.95 -32.97
CA ASN A 21 27.29 -5.60 -33.29
C ASN A 21 27.44 -4.67 -32.09
N ILE A 22 27.47 -5.19 -30.87
CA ILE A 22 28.16 -4.48 -29.78
C ILE A 22 29.64 -4.77 -29.95
N LYS A 23 30.26 -4.16 -30.98
CA LYS A 23 31.69 -3.87 -30.92
C LYS A 23 31.84 -2.92 -29.74
N ASN A 24 32.14 -3.55 -28.61
CA ASN A 24 32.56 -2.95 -27.37
C ASN A 24 33.59 -1.87 -27.72
N THR A 25 33.10 -0.64 -27.88
CA THR A 25 33.88 0.57 -27.67
C THR A 25 34.57 0.31 -26.36
N GLY A 26 35.87 0.04 -26.43
CA GLY A 26 36.69 -0.22 -25.28
C GLY A 26 36.52 0.94 -24.33
N ILE A 27 35.62 0.77 -23.34
CA ILE A 27 35.84 1.33 -22.04
C ILE A 27 37.14 0.67 -21.62
N GLN A 28 38.25 1.37 -21.87
CA GLN A 28 39.51 1.13 -21.22
C GLN A 28 39.21 1.31 -19.74
N ARG A 29 38.71 0.25 -19.09
CA ARG A 29 38.79 0.10 -17.66
C ARG A 29 40.27 0.27 -17.36
N GLY A 30 40.57 1.35 -16.66
CA GLY A 30 41.93 1.68 -16.23
C GLY A 30 42.61 0.40 -15.81
N ASN A 31 43.70 0.10 -16.51
CA ASN A 31 44.63 -0.92 -16.10
C ASN A 31 44.97 -0.59 -14.65
N ASN A 32 44.54 -1.45 -13.72
CA ASN A 32 45.00 -1.39 -12.34
C ASN A 32 46.45 -1.86 -12.39
N ASN A 33 47.31 -0.96 -12.87
CA ASN A 33 48.75 -0.98 -12.71
C ASN A 33 49.00 -0.88 -11.21
N ASN A 34 48.88 -2.03 -10.54
CA ASN A 34 49.44 -2.25 -9.22
C ASN A 34 50.96 -2.51 -9.34
N GLU A 35 51.58 -2.10 -10.44
CA GLU A 35 53.02 -1.93 -10.52
C GLU A 35 53.38 -0.64 -9.77
N CYS A 36 53.70 -0.81 -8.48
CA CYS A 36 54.55 0.15 -7.78
C CYS A 36 55.96 0.08 -8.41
N ASN A 37 56.13 0.69 -9.58
CA ASN A 37 57.44 0.90 -10.16
C ASN A 37 57.99 2.22 -9.62
N ILE A 38 58.58 2.16 -8.43
CA ILE A 38 59.41 3.23 -7.91
C ILE A 38 60.84 2.72 -7.82
N LYS A 39 61.63 3.02 -8.85
CA LYS A 39 63.06 2.65 -8.89
C LYS A 39 63.94 3.34 -7.86
N HIS A 40 63.46 4.22 -6.96
CA HIS A 40 64.32 4.80 -5.92
C HIS A 40 63.67 5.53 -4.72
N ILE A 41 62.41 5.27 -4.36
CA ILE A 41 61.81 5.84 -3.14
C ILE A 41 61.01 4.73 -2.47
N LYS A 42 61.37 4.40 -1.22
CA LYS A 42 60.61 3.48 -0.35
C LYS A 42 59.27 4.14 0.02
N GLY A 43 58.37 4.27 -0.94
CA GLY A 43 56.97 4.63 -0.71
C GLY A 43 56.23 3.39 -0.22
N ALA A 44 55.94 3.34 1.09
CA ALA A 44 55.11 2.29 1.65
C ALA A 44 53.73 2.32 0.98
N CYS A 45 53.38 1.25 0.26
CA CYS A 45 52.01 1.01 -0.13
C CYS A 45 51.18 0.89 1.16
N ILE A 46 50.26 1.82 1.40
CA ILE A 46 49.33 1.73 2.52
C ILE A 46 48.34 0.62 2.19
N SER A 47 48.61 -0.59 2.66
CA SER A 47 47.60 -1.65 2.66
C SER A 47 46.45 -1.17 3.54
N HIS A 48 45.30 -0.90 2.93
CA HIS A 48 44.08 -0.63 3.67
C HIS A 48 43.75 -1.91 4.45
N ALA A 49 44.13 -1.96 5.72
CA ALA A 49 43.73 -3.05 6.60
C ALA A 49 42.22 -2.97 6.74
N SER A 50 41.52 -3.96 6.20
CA SER A 50 40.08 -4.13 6.37
C SER A 50 39.77 -4.20 7.87
N ARG A 51 39.28 -3.11 8.45
CA ARG A 51 38.79 -3.08 9.83
C ARG A 51 37.44 -3.79 9.84
N GLY A 52 37.43 -5.04 10.32
CA GLY A 52 36.20 -5.80 10.53
C GLY A 52 35.48 -5.32 11.81
N PHE A 53 34.16 -5.43 11.83
CA PHE A 53 33.35 -5.27 13.04
C PHE A 53 33.74 -6.35 14.07
N THR A 54 33.82 -5.96 15.34
CA THR A 54 34.02 -6.91 16.43
C THR A 54 32.70 -7.63 16.76
N LEU A 55 32.80 -8.87 17.26
CA LEU A 55 31.63 -9.61 17.72
C LEU A 55 30.90 -8.89 18.87
N ILE A 56 31.66 -8.22 19.75
CA ILE A 56 31.08 -7.50 20.89
C ILE A 56 30.29 -6.26 20.45
N GLU A 57 30.76 -5.53 19.44
CA GLU A 57 30.00 -4.41 18.84
C GLU A 57 28.65 -4.91 18.30
N LEU A 58 28.65 -6.07 17.63
CA LEU A 58 27.42 -6.63 17.10
C LEU A 58 26.44 -7.10 18.19
N MET A 59 26.94 -7.66 19.30
CA MET A 59 26.08 -8.07 20.42
C MET A 59 25.36 -6.89 21.06
N ILE A 60 26.05 -5.76 21.24
CA ILE A 60 25.43 -4.56 21.81
C ILE A 60 24.38 -3.98 20.84
N VAL A 61 24.66 -3.97 19.55
CA VAL A 61 23.71 -3.49 18.52
C VAL A 61 22.42 -4.32 18.54
N VAL A 62 22.54 -5.65 18.56
CA VAL A 62 21.37 -6.54 18.62
C VAL A 62 20.59 -6.35 19.92
N ALA A 63 21.28 -6.16 21.05
CA ALA A 63 20.62 -5.89 22.33
C ALA A 63 19.78 -4.60 22.28
N VAL A 64 20.31 -3.52 21.72
CA VAL A 64 19.58 -2.25 21.57
C VAL A 64 18.40 -2.38 20.61
N ILE A 65 18.58 -3.03 19.45
CA ILE A 65 17.50 -3.28 18.49
C ILE A 65 16.38 -4.11 19.12
N GLY A 66 16.72 -5.12 19.93
CA GLY A 66 15.75 -5.93 20.66
C GLY A 66 14.84 -5.10 21.55
N ILE A 67 15.39 -4.15 22.31
CA ILE A 67 14.60 -3.24 23.16
C ILE A 67 13.70 -2.35 22.30
N LEU A 68 14.24 -1.72 21.25
CA LEU A 68 13.49 -0.83 20.38
C LEU A 68 12.33 -1.54 19.66
N ALA A 69 12.54 -2.79 19.24
CA ALA A 69 11.54 -3.58 18.51
C ALA A 69 10.24 -3.78 19.32
N THR A 70 10.34 -3.92 20.65
CA THR A 70 9.17 -4.15 21.52
C THR A 70 8.20 -2.96 21.54
N VAL A 71 8.71 -1.74 21.46
CA VAL A 71 7.90 -0.50 21.42
C VAL A 71 7.51 -0.15 19.99
N ALA A 72 8.42 -0.36 19.03
CA ALA A 72 8.21 0.01 17.64
C ALA A 72 7.12 -0.84 16.97
N TYR A 73 7.10 -2.15 17.23
CA TYR A 73 6.19 -3.08 16.57
C TYR A 73 4.70 -2.76 16.80
N PRO A 74 4.18 -2.66 18.04
CA PRO A 74 2.76 -2.36 18.26
C PRO A 74 2.36 -1.00 17.70
N ASN A 75 3.24 0.00 17.80
CA ASN A 75 3.00 1.34 17.26
C ASN A 75 2.87 1.33 15.74
N TYR A 76 3.74 0.60 15.04
CA TYR A 76 3.66 0.44 13.59
C TYR A 76 2.35 -0.25 13.17
N GLN A 77 1.94 -1.31 13.87
CA GLN A 77 0.67 -1.99 13.59
C GLN A 77 -0.54 -1.05 13.75
N ARG A 78 -0.56 -0.23 14.80
CA ARG A 78 -1.63 0.77 15.01
C ARG A 78 -1.64 1.85 13.92
N TYR A 79 -0.48 2.27 13.43
CA TYR A 79 -0.36 3.22 12.33
C TYR A 79 -0.98 2.65 11.04
N ILE A 80 -0.66 1.40 10.69
CA ILE A 80 -1.23 0.75 9.50
C ILE A 80 -2.74 0.61 9.63
N VAL A 81 -3.25 0.19 10.80
CA VAL A 81 -4.70 0.10 11.07
C VAL A 81 -5.38 1.44 10.84
N LYS A 82 -4.82 2.53 11.39
CA LYS A 82 -5.38 3.88 11.22
C LYS A 82 -5.37 4.32 9.76
N SER A 83 -4.30 4.02 9.01
CA SER A 83 -4.23 4.30 7.58
C SER A 83 -5.31 3.55 6.80
N LYS A 84 -5.45 2.24 7.03
CA LYS A 84 -6.48 1.42 6.36
C LYS A 84 -7.90 1.81 6.72
N ARG A 85 -8.12 2.24 7.96
CA ARG A 85 -9.39 2.84 8.37
C ARG A 85 -9.67 4.12 7.58
N THR A 86 -8.70 5.01 7.47
CA THR A 86 -8.84 6.27 6.72
C THR A 86 -9.18 6.02 5.25
N ASP A 87 -8.51 5.05 4.62
CA ASP A 87 -8.82 4.61 3.26
C ASP A 87 -10.29 4.17 3.18
N MET A 88 -10.74 3.34 4.12
CA MET A 88 -12.12 2.84 4.17
C MET A 88 -13.15 3.96 4.42
N MET A 89 -12.83 4.93 5.27
CA MET A 89 -13.68 6.10 5.52
C MET A 89 -13.90 6.92 4.23
N SER A 90 -12.84 7.09 3.43
CA SER A 90 -12.92 7.75 2.12
C SER A 90 -13.83 6.95 1.17
N GLU A 91 -13.66 5.63 1.11
CA GLU A 91 -14.51 4.77 0.28
C GLU A 91 -16.00 4.83 0.71
N MET A 92 -16.30 4.87 2.01
CA MET A 92 -17.68 5.01 2.48
C MET A 92 -18.30 6.35 2.08
N HIS A 93 -17.52 7.44 2.09
CA HIS A 93 -17.98 8.72 1.58
C HIS A 93 -18.22 8.70 0.06
N ASN A 94 -17.35 8.03 -0.70
CA ASN A 94 -17.55 7.83 -2.13
C ASN A 94 -18.84 7.04 -2.41
N ILE A 95 -19.09 5.96 -1.67
CA ILE A 95 -20.32 5.16 -1.78
C ILE A 95 -21.55 6.02 -1.45
N ALA A 96 -21.52 6.81 -0.38
CA ALA A 96 -22.63 7.69 -0.01
C ALA A 96 -22.92 8.74 -1.09
N SER A 97 -21.87 9.36 -1.64
CA SER A 97 -22.00 10.32 -2.74
C SER A 97 -22.59 9.68 -4.00
N GLU A 98 -22.20 8.45 -4.32
CA GLU A 98 -22.68 7.72 -5.48
C GLU A 98 -24.16 7.31 -5.32
N ILE A 99 -24.58 6.89 -4.12
CA ILE A 99 -26.00 6.65 -3.79
C ILE A 99 -26.82 7.92 -4.04
N GLN A 100 -26.32 9.08 -3.59
CA GLN A 100 -26.99 10.37 -3.79
C GLN A 100 -27.05 10.77 -5.27
N SER A 101 -25.96 10.60 -6.01
CA SER A 101 -25.91 10.86 -7.45
C SER A 101 -26.94 10.01 -8.22
N ARG A 102 -26.98 8.70 -7.94
CA ARG A 102 -27.96 7.78 -8.55
C ARG A 102 -29.40 8.10 -8.14
N LYS A 103 -29.61 8.51 -6.89
CA LYS A 103 -30.93 8.95 -6.40
C LYS A 103 -31.42 10.19 -7.16
N LEU A 104 -30.55 11.15 -7.45
CA LEU A 104 -30.89 12.33 -8.24
C LEU A 104 -31.22 11.95 -9.70
N ALA A 105 -30.49 11.00 -10.28
CA ALA A 105 -30.74 10.54 -11.64
C ALA A 105 -32.04 9.72 -11.79
N GLN A 106 -32.35 8.85 -10.82
CA GLN A 106 -33.52 7.96 -10.88
C GLN A 106 -34.79 8.51 -10.21
N GLY A 107 -34.66 9.54 -9.37
CA GLY A 107 -35.78 10.14 -8.61
C GLY A 107 -36.35 9.28 -7.48
N LYS A 108 -35.98 8.00 -7.36
CA LYS A 108 -36.50 7.05 -6.35
C LYS A 108 -35.37 6.30 -5.63
N TYR A 109 -35.66 5.79 -4.43
CA TYR A 109 -34.76 4.83 -3.78
C TYR A 109 -35.10 3.43 -4.30
N SER A 110 -34.08 2.68 -4.70
CA SER A 110 -34.20 1.33 -5.29
C SER A 110 -32.93 0.53 -5.00
N ASN A 111 -32.96 -0.79 -5.23
CA ASN A 111 -31.77 -1.63 -5.11
C ASN A 111 -30.65 -1.24 -6.09
N GLU A 112 -31.00 -0.64 -7.23
CA GLU A 112 -30.05 -0.23 -8.27
C GLU A 112 -29.07 0.83 -7.79
N LEU A 113 -29.47 1.64 -6.80
CA LEU A 113 -28.60 2.65 -6.18
C LEU A 113 -27.40 2.00 -5.49
N ALA A 114 -27.55 0.79 -4.92
CA ALA A 114 -26.48 0.07 -4.24
C ALA A 114 -25.74 -0.95 -5.13
N THR A 115 -26.22 -1.19 -6.35
CA THR A 115 -25.64 -2.20 -7.26
C THR A 115 -24.18 -1.86 -7.57
N GLY A 116 -23.29 -2.80 -7.32
CA GLY A 116 -21.85 -2.63 -7.50
C GLY A 116 -21.16 -1.78 -6.42
N LEU A 117 -21.89 -1.21 -5.45
CA LEU A 117 -21.30 -0.42 -4.36
C LEU A 117 -21.03 -1.25 -3.11
N ALA A 118 -21.83 -2.28 -2.86
CA ALA A 118 -21.56 -3.25 -1.79
C ALA A 118 -20.47 -4.26 -2.18
N GLY A 119 -20.03 -5.06 -1.21
CA GLY A 119 -19.05 -6.14 -1.40
C GLY A 119 -17.72 -5.87 -0.71
N ASP A 120 -16.66 -6.49 -1.20
CA ASP A 120 -15.35 -6.47 -0.53
C ASP A 120 -14.52 -5.23 -0.88
N TYR A 121 -13.93 -4.62 0.15
CA TYR A 121 -13.10 -3.41 0.06
C TYR A 121 -11.81 -3.53 0.90
N PRO A 122 -10.69 -2.92 0.47
CA PRO A 122 -10.48 -2.38 -0.88
C PRO A 122 -10.63 -3.47 -1.95
N ARG A 123 -10.91 -3.08 -3.20
CA ARG A 123 -11.21 -4.03 -4.29
C ARG A 123 -10.07 -5.02 -4.59
N GLN A 124 -8.85 -4.66 -4.20
CA GLN A 124 -7.69 -5.55 -4.18
C GLN A 124 -7.17 -5.66 -2.75
N GLY A 125 -6.94 -6.89 -2.26
CA GLY A 125 -6.51 -7.10 -0.88
C GLY A 125 -7.59 -6.73 0.14
N SER A 126 -8.81 -7.23 -0.07
CA SER A 126 -10.00 -6.93 0.75
C SER A 126 -9.75 -7.11 2.24
N LEU A 127 -10.05 -6.07 3.02
CA LEU A 127 -9.95 -6.05 4.48
C LEU A 127 -11.33 -5.98 5.14
N TYR A 128 -12.32 -5.45 4.43
CA TYR A 128 -13.69 -5.24 4.89
C TYR A 128 -14.68 -5.84 3.89
N THR A 129 -15.83 -6.24 4.41
CA THR A 129 -17.04 -6.51 3.61
C THR A 129 -18.07 -5.43 3.90
N VAL A 130 -18.47 -4.71 2.86
CA VAL A 130 -19.40 -3.59 2.92
C VAL A 130 -20.80 -4.05 2.57
N THR A 131 -21.74 -3.72 3.44
CA THR A 131 -23.17 -3.91 3.23
C THR A 131 -23.88 -2.56 3.26
N ILE A 132 -24.91 -2.42 2.42
CA ILE A 132 -25.75 -1.24 2.35
C ILE A 132 -27.17 -1.69 2.67
N THR A 133 -27.74 -1.18 3.75
CA THR A 133 -29.05 -1.59 4.25
C THR A 133 -29.97 -0.37 4.39
N PRO A 134 -31.31 -0.57 4.34
CA PRO A 134 -32.02 -1.79 3.96
C PRO A 134 -31.96 -2.08 2.45
N ALA A 135 -32.37 -3.29 2.03
CA ALA A 135 -32.55 -3.69 0.63
C ALA A 135 -34.00 -4.17 0.43
N PRO A 136 -34.89 -3.45 -0.30
CA PRO A 136 -34.63 -2.23 -1.09
C PRO A 136 -34.17 -1.04 -0.27
N LEU A 137 -33.25 -0.25 -0.87
CA LEU A 137 -32.79 0.99 -0.25
C LEU A 137 -33.96 1.93 -0.03
N THR A 138 -33.87 2.70 1.05
CA THR A 138 -34.81 3.76 1.40
C THR A 138 -34.04 5.04 1.71
N ALA A 139 -34.75 6.12 2.02
CA ALA A 139 -34.14 7.36 2.48
C ALA A 139 -33.30 7.19 3.76
N LYS A 140 -33.52 6.12 4.52
CA LYS A 140 -32.81 5.79 5.76
C LYS A 140 -31.75 4.72 5.52
N TRP A 141 -30.88 4.95 4.53
CA TRP A 141 -29.81 4.02 4.21
C TRP A 141 -28.69 4.05 5.26
N LYS A 142 -27.99 2.92 5.40
CA LYS A 142 -26.81 2.76 6.25
C LYS A 142 -25.76 1.91 5.52
N ILE A 143 -24.54 2.42 5.45
CA ILE A 143 -23.37 1.72 4.95
C ILE A 143 -22.65 1.13 6.16
N THR A 144 -22.36 -0.17 6.15
CA THR A 144 -21.63 -0.85 7.21
C THR A 144 -20.45 -1.61 6.62
N ALA A 145 -19.24 -1.29 7.09
CA ALA A 145 -18.00 -1.97 6.74
C ALA A 145 -17.59 -2.89 7.88
N THR A 146 -17.72 -4.20 7.67
CA THR A 146 -17.36 -5.22 8.67
C THR A 146 -15.97 -5.77 8.35
N PRO A 147 -15.00 -5.74 9.29
CA PRO A 147 -13.68 -6.30 9.03
C PRO A 147 -13.75 -7.81 8.80
N LYS A 148 -12.99 -8.33 7.84
CA LYS A 148 -12.93 -9.77 7.54
C LYS A 148 -12.17 -10.49 8.66
N ALA A 149 -12.67 -11.66 9.06
CA ALA A 149 -12.08 -12.46 10.12
C ALA A 149 -10.62 -12.86 9.83
N GLY A 150 -9.79 -12.92 10.87
CA GLY A 150 -8.38 -13.31 10.77
C GLY A 150 -7.44 -12.22 10.24
N LEU A 151 -7.93 -11.02 9.94
CA LEU A 151 -7.12 -9.90 9.47
C LEU A 151 -6.88 -8.84 10.55
N GLN A 152 -5.88 -7.99 10.33
CA GLN A 152 -5.47 -6.90 11.21
C GLN A 152 -6.60 -5.92 11.60
N MET A 153 -7.68 -5.82 10.80
CA MET A 153 -8.79 -4.89 11.05
C MET A 153 -9.81 -5.43 12.07
N VAL A 154 -9.76 -6.72 12.44
CA VAL A 154 -10.74 -7.32 13.37
C VAL A 154 -10.71 -6.63 14.74
N ALA A 155 -9.50 -6.29 15.23
CA ALA A 155 -9.33 -5.57 16.49
C ALA A 155 -9.84 -4.11 16.42
N ASP A 156 -10.08 -3.58 15.22
CA ASP A 156 -10.51 -2.20 15.01
C ASP A 156 -12.02 -2.00 15.12
N GLY A 157 -12.79 -3.06 14.86
CA GLY A 157 -14.25 -3.07 14.85
C GLY A 157 -14.86 -2.68 13.50
N ALA A 158 -16.19 -2.79 13.44
CA ALA A 158 -16.97 -2.38 12.27
C ALA A 158 -17.11 -0.86 12.20
N LEU A 159 -17.11 -0.32 10.98
CA LEU A 159 -17.36 1.10 10.71
C LEU A 159 -18.75 1.23 10.08
N SER A 160 -19.49 2.28 10.42
CA SER A 160 -20.74 2.60 9.72
C SER A 160 -20.92 4.08 9.47
N LEU A 161 -21.62 4.39 8.37
CA LEU A 161 -22.09 5.73 7.99
C LEU A 161 -23.57 5.63 7.63
N ASP A 162 -24.41 6.46 8.22
CA ASP A 162 -25.82 6.52 7.88
C ASP A 162 -26.20 7.74 7.03
N TYR A 163 -27.46 7.77 6.59
CA TYR A 163 -28.06 8.85 5.82
C TYR A 163 -28.06 10.23 6.51
N GLN A 164 -27.88 10.28 7.84
CA GLN A 164 -27.79 11.52 8.62
C GLN A 164 -26.34 11.99 8.78
N GLY A 165 -25.37 11.21 8.30
CA GLY A 165 -23.95 11.46 8.50
C GLY A 165 -23.43 11.02 9.87
N ILE A 166 -24.20 10.22 10.62
CA ILE A 166 -23.73 9.60 11.86
C ILE A 166 -22.72 8.52 11.50
N LYS A 167 -21.55 8.68 12.08
CA LYS A 167 -20.38 7.81 11.94
C LYS A 167 -20.31 6.96 13.19
N CYS A 168 -20.14 5.65 13.01
CA CYS A 168 -19.86 4.76 14.11
C CYS A 168 -18.59 3.95 13.88
N ARG A 169 -17.86 3.70 14.96
CA ARG A 169 -16.80 2.71 15.08
C ARG A 169 -17.13 1.79 16.25
N ALA A 170 -17.42 0.53 15.96
CA ALA A 170 -17.97 -0.42 16.93
C ALA A 170 -19.20 0.17 17.65
N THR A 171 -19.07 0.50 18.94
CA THR A 171 -20.14 1.08 19.78
C THR A 171 -20.10 2.61 19.86
N LEU A 172 -19.01 3.25 19.46
CA LEU A 172 -18.86 4.70 19.49
C LEU A 172 -19.53 5.31 18.25
N CYS A 173 -20.54 6.15 18.45
CA CYS A 173 -21.32 6.77 17.38
C CYS A 173 -21.49 8.27 17.60
N GLY A 174 -21.47 9.06 16.52
CA GLY A 174 -21.70 10.50 16.57
C GLY A 174 -21.51 11.17 15.20
N SER A 175 -21.48 12.50 15.16
CA SER A 175 -21.43 13.29 13.92
C SER A 175 -20.07 13.93 13.63
N SER A 176 -19.09 13.74 14.50
CA SER A 176 -17.81 14.45 14.50
C SER A 176 -16.64 13.54 14.07
N ASN A 177 -15.82 13.11 15.03
CA ASN A 177 -14.54 12.42 14.84
C ASN A 177 -14.53 10.97 15.34
N GLU A 178 -15.68 10.31 15.45
CA GLU A 178 -15.85 9.01 16.12
C GLU A 178 -15.11 7.87 15.41
N TRP A 179 -14.86 8.03 14.11
CA TRP A 179 -13.97 7.13 13.36
C TRP A 179 -12.48 7.29 13.72
N ASN A 180 -12.08 8.42 14.28
CA ASN A 180 -10.68 8.76 14.61
C ASN A 180 -10.36 8.67 16.10
N GLN A 181 -11.36 8.53 16.96
CA GLN A 181 -11.20 8.28 18.39
C GLN A 181 -10.69 6.86 18.65
#